data_AF-A0A4Q9Z0M3-F1
#
_entry.id   AF-A0A4Q9Z0M3-F1
#
_cell.length_a   1.000
_cell.length_b   1.000
_cell.length_c   1.000
_cell.angle_alpha   90.00
_cell.angle_beta   90.00
_cell.angle_gamma   90.00
#
_symmetry.space_group_name_H-M   'P 1'
#
loop_
_entity.id
_entity.type
_entity.pdbx_description
1 polymer ?
#
loop_
_entity_poly.entity_id
_entity_poly.type
_entity_poly.pdbx_seq_one_letter_code
_entity_poly.pdbx_strand_id
1 'polypeptide(L)'
;MKTITHLPQPLRELAAKHFVLLQSQNPKNKRDTIELNLSGYADVMYLMADIVKVCMLALEGETSFSRIPEPATNISGVLGIVLDLIPYEEADLLDKIREATLNPTQEAPQEHDYILESVYLSLPTELKPTT
;
A
#
# COMPACT_ATOMS: atom_id res chain seq x y z
N MET A 1 25.25 -16.92 19.15
CA MET A 1 24.15 -17.80 18.72
C MET A 1 23.72 -18.65 19.91
N LYS A 2 22.45 -18.58 20.33
CA LYS A 2 21.92 -19.45 21.40
C LYS A 2 21.78 -20.87 20.82
N THR A 3 22.36 -21.87 21.46
CA THR A 3 22.26 -23.27 21.05
C THR A 3 20.86 -23.81 21.39
N ILE A 4 20.14 -24.28 20.37
CA ILE A 4 18.78 -24.85 20.51
C ILE A 4 18.92 -26.28 21.04
N THR A 5 19.06 -26.44 22.35
CA THR A 5 19.30 -27.74 23.00
C THR A 5 18.05 -28.58 23.23
N HIS A 6 16.86 -27.99 23.10
CA HIS A 6 15.57 -28.64 23.36
C HIS A 6 14.97 -29.37 22.15
N LEU A 7 15.56 -29.22 20.96
CA LEU A 7 15.08 -29.89 19.74
C LEU A 7 15.76 -31.26 19.55
N PRO A 8 15.03 -32.31 19.12
CA PRO A 8 15.61 -33.59 18.72
C PRO A 8 16.65 -33.42 17.61
N GLN A 9 17.71 -34.24 17.64
CA GLN A 9 18.84 -34.10 16.72
C GLN A 9 18.48 -34.08 15.23
N PRO A 10 17.57 -34.94 14.71
CA PRO A 10 17.16 -34.87 13.30
C PRO A 10 16.51 -33.52 12.93
N LEU A 11 15.73 -32.96 13.85
CA LEU A 11 15.08 -31.66 13.67
C LEU A 11 16.09 -30.51 13.70
N ARG A 12 17.17 -30.61 14.49
CA ARG A 12 18.26 -29.63 14.49
C ARG A 12 19.05 -29.65 13.18
N GLU A 13 19.34 -30.83 12.65
CA GLU A 13 20.04 -30.99 11.38
C GLU A 13 19.20 -30.43 10.22
N LEU A 14 17.89 -30.67 10.25
CA LEU A 14 16.95 -30.09 9.30
C LEU A 14 16.84 -28.56 9.45
N ALA A 15 16.73 -28.06 10.68
CA ALA A 15 16.69 -26.63 10.96
C ALA A 15 17.99 -25.92 10.52
N ALA A 16 19.16 -26.51 10.76
CA ALA A 16 20.44 -25.96 10.31
C ALA A 16 20.55 -25.90 8.77
N LYS A 17 19.89 -26.84 8.07
CA LYS A 17 19.89 -26.89 6.60
C LYS A 17 18.89 -25.92 5.97
N HIS A 18 17.77 -25.63 6.63
CA HIS A 18 16.64 -24.93 6.01
C HIS A 18 16.24 -23.60 6.67
N PHE A 19 16.63 -23.34 7.93
CA PHE A 19 16.39 -22.05 8.58
C PHE A 19 17.52 -21.06 8.26
N VAL A 20 17.48 -20.51 7.05
CA VAL A 20 18.15 -19.25 6.74
C VAL A 20 17.24 -18.14 7.25
N LEU A 21 17.53 -17.64 8.45
CA LEU A 21 16.80 -16.51 9.02
C LEU A 21 17.31 -15.22 8.35
N LEU A 22 16.40 -14.44 7.77
CA LEU A 22 16.66 -13.01 7.52
C LEU A 22 17.01 -12.40 8.88
N GLN A 23 18.25 -11.91 9.02
CA GLN A 23 18.70 -11.30 10.25
C GLN A 23 18.01 -9.94 10.37
N SER A 24 17.09 -9.82 11.31
CA SER A 24 16.49 -8.53 11.61
C SER A 24 17.54 -7.60 12.18
N GLN A 25 17.70 -6.43 11.56
CA GLN A 25 18.56 -5.35 12.07
C GLN A 25 17.90 -4.66 13.28
N ASN A 26 16.64 -5.00 13.61
CA ASN A 26 15.90 -4.45 14.74
C ASN A 26 15.56 -5.54 15.78
N PRO A 27 16.45 -5.81 16.75
CA PRO A 27 16.23 -6.88 17.73
C PRO A 27 15.07 -6.61 18.72
N LYS A 28 14.47 -5.41 18.73
CA LYS A 28 13.39 -5.04 19.66
C LYS A 28 12.00 -5.21 19.06
N ASN A 29 11.81 -4.83 17.80
CA ASN A 29 10.55 -4.97 17.09
C ASN A 29 10.73 -6.09 16.07
N LYS A 30 10.09 -7.24 16.25
CA LYS A 30 10.22 -8.47 15.43
C LYS A 30 9.80 -8.31 13.95
N ARG A 31 9.84 -7.11 13.39
CA ARG A 31 9.49 -6.74 12.03
C ARG A 31 10.58 -5.83 11.50
N ASP A 32 11.18 -6.23 10.40
CA ASP A 32 12.06 -5.37 9.63
C ASP A 32 11.21 -4.39 8.82
N THR A 33 11.59 -3.13 8.83
CA THR A 33 10.90 -2.07 8.09
C THR A 33 11.60 -1.87 6.75
N ILE A 34 10.82 -1.71 5.67
CA ILE A 34 11.32 -1.26 4.38
C ILE A 34 11.03 0.23 4.30
N GLU A 35 12.08 1.06 4.25
CA GLU A 35 11.96 2.50 4.02
C GLU A 35 12.14 2.78 2.52
N LEU A 36 11.20 3.53 1.95
CA LEU A 36 11.24 3.94 0.55
C LEU A 36 11.54 5.43 0.46
N ASN A 37 12.56 5.80 -0.32
CA ASN A 37 12.89 7.20 -0.58
C ASN A 37 11.95 7.75 -1.64
N LEU A 38 11.03 8.64 -1.24
CA LEU A 38 10.05 9.28 -2.12
C LEU A 38 10.21 10.80 -2.00
N SER A 39 10.09 11.53 -3.11
CA SER A 39 10.29 13.00 -3.13
C SER A 39 9.04 13.79 -2.77
N GLY A 40 7.87 13.15 -2.77
CA GLY A 40 6.60 13.75 -2.34
C GLY A 40 5.39 12.83 -2.58
N TYR A 41 4.18 13.34 -2.31
CA TYR A 41 2.94 12.56 -2.43
C TYR A 41 2.63 12.07 -3.84
N ALA A 42 3.04 12.81 -4.86
CA ALA A 42 2.90 12.35 -6.24
C ALA A 42 3.65 11.03 -6.47
N ASP A 43 4.87 10.90 -5.93
CA ASP A 43 5.65 9.66 -6.04
C ASP A 43 5.01 8.50 -5.30
N VAL A 44 4.40 8.76 -4.13
CA VAL A 44 3.63 7.75 -3.38
C VAL A 44 2.47 7.25 -4.25
N MET A 45 1.70 8.17 -4.85
CA MET A 45 0.58 7.82 -5.71
C MET A 45 1.02 7.09 -6.98
N TYR A 46 2.13 7.49 -7.60
CA TYR A 46 2.69 6.80 -8.76
C TYR A 46 3.15 5.39 -8.40
N LEU A 47 3.85 5.22 -7.26
CA LEU A 47 4.27 3.91 -6.76
C LEU A 47 3.07 2.99 -6.54
N MET A 48 2.05 3.47 -5.84
CA MET A 48 0.82 2.69 -5.61
C MET A 48 0.15 2.31 -6.93
N ALA A 49 0.02 3.26 -7.86
CA ALA A 49 -0.55 3.02 -9.17
C ALA A 49 0.26 2.00 -9.98
N ASP A 50 1.58 2.05 -9.92
CA ASP A 50 2.45 1.10 -10.62
C ASP A 50 2.34 -0.30 -10.05
N ILE A 51 2.25 -0.46 -8.73
CA ILE A 51 1.98 -1.76 -8.10
C ILE A 51 0.64 -2.33 -8.59
N VAL A 52 -0.42 -1.51 -8.62
CA VAL A 52 -1.75 -1.93 -9.12
C VAL A 52 -1.69 -2.34 -10.59
N LYS A 53 -1.07 -1.53 -11.46
CA LYS A 53 -0.93 -1.85 -12.89
C LYS A 53 -0.18 -3.16 -13.11
N VAL A 54 0.91 -3.40 -12.37
CA VAL A 54 1.67 -4.65 -12.45
C VAL A 54 0.82 -5.84 -11.99
N CYS A 55 0.04 -5.69 -10.92
CA CYS A 55 -0.88 -6.73 -10.46
C CYS A 55 -1.98 -7.02 -11.50
N MET A 56 -2.53 -5.99 -12.15
CA MET A 56 -3.50 -6.17 -13.25
C MET A 56 -2.89 -6.94 -14.42
N LEU A 57 -1.69 -6.54 -14.87
CA LEU A 57 -0.97 -7.27 -15.92
C LEU A 57 -0.68 -8.72 -15.54
N ALA A 58 -0.34 -8.97 -14.27
CA ALA A 58 -0.08 -10.32 -13.76
C ALA A 58 -1.36 -11.18 -13.69
N LEU A 59 -2.53 -10.58 -13.46
CA LEU A 59 -3.83 -11.26 -13.49
C LEU A 59 -4.30 -11.56 -14.90
N GLU A 60 -4.02 -10.66 -15.86
CA GLU A 60 -4.41 -10.81 -17.28
C GLU A 60 -3.48 -11.75 -18.06
N GLY A 61 -2.24 -11.92 -17.61
CA GLY A 61 -1.25 -12.79 -18.25
C GLY A 61 -1.52 -14.29 -18.08
N GLU A 62 -0.83 -15.13 -18.86
CA GLU A 62 -0.87 -16.57 -18.64
C GLU A 62 -0.26 -16.93 -17.29
N THR A 63 -1.09 -17.43 -16.37
CA THR A 63 -0.71 -17.76 -14.98
C THR A 63 -0.11 -19.17 -14.85
N SER A 64 0.14 -19.87 -15.95
CA SER A 64 0.68 -21.24 -16.00
C SER A 64 2.20 -21.30 -15.75
N PHE A 65 2.70 -20.54 -14.78
CA PHE A 65 4.11 -20.59 -14.39
C PHE A 65 4.34 -21.78 -13.45
N SER A 66 4.89 -22.88 -13.97
CA SER A 66 5.27 -24.07 -13.18
C SER A 66 6.22 -23.77 -12.00
N ARG A 67 6.87 -22.61 -12.02
CA ARG A 67 7.80 -22.15 -10.97
C ARG A 67 7.13 -21.35 -9.85
N ILE A 68 5.95 -20.77 -10.08
CA ILE A 68 5.29 -19.89 -9.11
C ILE A 68 4.01 -20.58 -8.61
N PRO A 69 4.02 -21.14 -7.39
CA PRO A 69 2.82 -21.71 -6.81
C PRO A 69 1.81 -20.60 -6.48
N GLU A 70 0.53 -20.90 -6.70
CA GLU A 70 -0.61 -20.05 -6.31
C GLU A 70 -0.49 -18.56 -6.74
N PRO A 71 -0.29 -18.27 -8.03
CA PRO A 71 -0.02 -16.91 -8.51
C PRO A 71 -1.13 -15.92 -8.14
N ALA A 72 -2.40 -16.34 -8.16
CA ALA A 72 -3.53 -15.50 -7.76
C ALA A 72 -3.46 -15.06 -6.28
N THR A 73 -3.11 -15.99 -5.37
CA THR A 73 -2.92 -15.69 -3.96
C THR A 73 -1.77 -14.72 -3.74
N ASN A 74 -0.67 -14.91 -4.48
CA ASN A 74 0.50 -14.03 -4.41
C ASN A 74 0.16 -12.61 -4.86
N ILE A 75 -0.56 -12.47 -5.98
CA ILE A 75 -1.01 -11.16 -6.48
C ILE A 75 -1.97 -10.49 -5.50
N SER A 76 -2.91 -11.25 -4.92
CA SER A 76 -3.81 -10.74 -3.88
C SER A 76 -3.04 -10.25 -2.65
N GLY A 77 -1.97 -10.93 -2.25
CA GLY A 77 -1.08 -10.48 -1.17
C GLY A 77 -0.42 -9.13 -1.47
N VAL A 78 0.06 -8.92 -2.70
CA VAL A 78 0.65 -7.64 -3.13
C VAL A 78 -0.39 -6.52 -3.17
N LEU A 79 -1.61 -6.80 -3.64
CA LEU A 79 -2.71 -5.84 -3.60
C LEU A 79 -3.09 -5.45 -2.16
N GLY A 80 -3.02 -6.40 -1.21
CA GLY A 80 -3.19 -6.11 0.22
C GLY A 80 -2.19 -5.06 0.73
N ILE A 81 -0.94 -5.14 0.30
CA ILE A 81 0.09 -4.14 0.65
C ILE A 81 -0.28 -2.76 0.09
N VAL A 82 -0.85 -2.67 -1.12
CA VAL A 82 -1.31 -1.39 -1.66
C VAL A 82 -2.40 -0.77 -0.79
N LEU A 83 -3.35 -1.57 -0.30
CA LEU A 83 -4.41 -1.08 0.60
C LEU A 83 -3.81 -0.51 1.89
N ASP A 84 -2.79 -1.16 2.45
CA ASP A 84 -2.09 -0.69 3.65
C ASP A 84 -1.28 0.60 3.40
N LEU A 85 -0.93 0.90 2.14
CA LEU A 85 -0.19 2.11 1.75
C LEU A 85 -1.08 3.33 1.51
N ILE A 86 -2.41 3.18 1.45
CA ILE A 86 -3.32 4.30 1.18
C ILE A 86 -3.29 5.29 2.36
N PRO A 87 -2.90 6.56 2.14
CA PRO A 87 -2.79 7.55 3.22
C PRO A 87 -4.15 8.23 3.48
N TYR A 88 -5.11 7.48 4.06
CA TYR A 88 -6.49 7.95 4.30
C TYR A 88 -6.56 9.25 5.13
N GLU A 89 -5.83 9.30 6.25
CA GLU A 89 -5.84 10.49 7.13
C GLU A 89 -5.28 11.74 6.44
N GLU A 90 -4.30 11.56 5.56
CA GLU A 90 -3.74 12.66 4.76
C GLU A 90 -4.76 13.13 3.72
N ALA A 91 -5.49 12.22 3.07
CA ALA A 91 -6.56 12.56 2.14
C ALA A 91 -7.65 13.39 2.83
N ASP A 92 -8.10 12.96 4.03
CA ASP A 92 -9.06 13.70 4.85
C ASP A 92 -8.55 15.11 5.22
N LEU A 93 -7.25 15.24 5.51
CA LEU A 93 -6.63 16.54 5.77
C LEU A 93 -6.67 17.43 4.52
N LEU A 94 -6.30 16.89 3.36
CA LEU A 94 -6.29 17.63 2.09
C LEU A 94 -7.71 18.09 1.71
N ASP A 95 -8.73 17.29 1.95
CA ASP A 95 -10.13 17.67 1.72
C ASP A 95 -10.56 18.82 2.64
N LYS A 96 -10.24 18.76 3.94
CA LYS A 96 -10.51 19.87 4.88
C LYS A 96 -9.82 21.16 4.47
N ILE A 97 -8.57 21.09 4.02
CA ILE A 97 -7.81 22.26 3.54
C ILE A 97 -8.49 22.83 2.29
N ARG A 98 -8.89 21.98 1.36
CA ARG A 98 -9.60 22.38 0.14
C ARG A 98 -10.91 23.07 0.48
N GLU A 99 -11.73 22.51 1.36
CA GLU A 99 -12.98 23.10 1.80
C GLU A 99 -12.77 24.48 2.44
N ALA A 100 -11.81 24.59 3.38
CA ALA A 100 -11.50 25.85 4.04
C ALA A 100 -10.98 26.92 3.06
N THR A 101 -10.28 26.51 2.00
CA THR A 101 -9.75 27.42 0.97
C THR A 101 -10.85 27.90 0.01
N LEU A 102 -11.77 27.02 -0.37
CA LEU A 102 -12.86 27.32 -1.31
C LEU A 102 -14.05 28.03 -0.65
N ASN A 103 -14.29 27.79 0.64
CA ASN A 103 -15.41 28.39 1.38
C ASN A 103 -14.92 29.23 2.57
N PRO A 104 -14.28 30.41 2.35
CA PRO A 104 -13.72 31.20 3.44
C PRO A 104 -14.77 31.80 4.40
N THR A 105 -16.08 31.73 4.10
CA THR A 105 -17.14 32.31 4.95
C THR A 105 -18.41 31.44 5.03
N GLN A 106 -18.67 30.95 6.26
CA GLN A 106 -19.95 30.59 6.91
C GLN A 106 -20.58 29.17 6.85
N GLU A 107 -20.79 28.66 8.08
CA GLU A 107 -21.99 28.03 8.69
C GLU A 107 -22.56 26.69 8.16
N ALA A 108 -22.38 25.67 9.03
CA ALA A 108 -23.12 24.41 9.21
C ALA A 108 -23.09 23.34 8.09
N PRO A 109 -22.96 22.04 8.45
CA PRO A 109 -22.68 20.97 7.50
C PRO A 109 -23.94 20.49 6.78
N GLN A 110 -23.89 20.39 5.44
CA GLN A 110 -24.85 19.61 4.66
C GLN A 110 -24.19 18.27 4.31
N GLU A 111 -24.75 17.18 4.87
CA GLU A 111 -24.40 15.81 4.50
C GLU A 111 -24.70 15.60 3.01
N HIS A 112 -23.66 15.40 2.20
CA HIS A 112 -23.84 14.91 0.85
C HIS A 112 -23.35 13.46 0.76
N ASP A 113 -24.33 12.57 0.61
CA ASP A 113 -24.17 11.16 0.33
C ASP A 113 -23.82 11.00 -1.17
N TYR A 114 -22.56 10.70 -1.49
CA TYR A 114 -22.13 10.45 -2.87
C TYR A 114 -21.73 8.97 -3.04
N ILE A 115 -22.59 8.21 -3.69
CA ILE A 115 -22.21 6.94 -4.31
C ILE A 115 -21.53 7.26 -5.65
N LEU A 116 -20.22 7.04 -5.73
CA LEU A 116 -19.39 7.33 -6.91
C LEU A 116 -19.38 6.14 -7.88
N GLU A 117 -20.14 6.21 -8.98
CA GLU A 117 -20.06 5.24 -10.09
C GLU A 117 -19.08 5.65 -11.21
N SER A 118 -18.56 6.88 -11.21
CA SER A 118 -17.44 7.30 -12.07
C SER A 118 -16.83 8.62 -11.58
N VAL A 119 -15.54 8.60 -11.26
CA VAL A 119 -14.80 9.78 -10.78
C VAL A 119 -14.35 10.60 -11.99
N TYR A 120 -15.00 11.73 -12.24
CA TYR A 120 -14.51 12.74 -13.18
C TYR A 120 -13.88 13.92 -12.41
N LEU A 121 -12.62 14.24 -12.73
CA LEU A 121 -11.96 15.44 -12.21
C LEU A 121 -12.45 16.66 -13.00
N SER A 122 -13.21 17.54 -12.35
CA SER A 122 -13.60 18.83 -12.91
C SER A 122 -12.92 19.97 -12.16
N LEU A 123 -12.54 21.03 -12.89
CA LEU A 123 -11.98 22.25 -12.30
C LEU A 123 -13.03 22.94 -11.42
N PRO A 124 -12.66 23.41 -10.21
CA PRO A 124 -13.55 24.25 -9.40
C PRO A 124 -14.05 25.43 -10.21
N THR A 125 -15.36 25.67 -10.19
CA THR A 125 -16.02 26.72 -10.99
C THR A 125 -15.41 28.11 -10.76
N GLU A 126 -14.87 28.36 -9.55
CA GLU A 126 -14.23 29.61 -9.14
C GLU A 126 -12.83 29.84 -9.71
N LEU A 127 -12.18 28.80 -10.26
CA LEU A 127 -10.85 28.87 -10.87
C LEU A 127 -10.90 28.88 -12.41
N LYS A 128 -12.10 29.00 -13.00
CA LYS A 128 -12.21 29.18 -14.44
C LYS A 128 -11.67 30.57 -14.80
N PRO A 129 -10.71 30.68 -15.75
CA PRO A 129 -10.22 31.97 -16.19
C PRO A 129 -11.39 32.78 -16.74
N THR A 130 -11.58 34.00 -16.25
CA THR A 130 -12.54 34.96 -16.80
C THR A 130 -12.13 35.28 -18.23
N THR A 131 -12.98 34.89 -19.18
CA THR A 131 -12.86 35.21 -20.61
C THR A 131 -12.96 36.71 -20.86
#